data_AF-A0A963PRK8-F1
#
_entry.id   AF-A0A963PRK8-F1
#
_cell.length_a   1.000
_cell.length_b   1.000
_cell.length_c   1.000
_cell.angle_alpha   90.00
_cell.angle_beta   90.00
_cell.angle_gamma   90.00
#
_symmetry.space_group_name_H-M   'P 1'
#
loop_
_entity.id
_entity.type
_entity.pdbx_description
1 polymer ?
#
loop_
_entity_poly.entity_id
_entity_poly.type
_entity_poly.pdbx_seq_one_letter_code
_entity_poly.pdbx_strand_id
1 'polypeptide(L)'
;MTTPLFRLVRWLVLPLTVLLFLQWPLRDAVQAGSREANDLAQILFALYAACAITAASRAHQHLAAHGSQRFHPGSPAAAWALAVCLVPWAGWLLWSASPAVWQSVLALERFPDSNNPGYFLIKIAAWLMAALVLIDALAALATTRRAS
;
A
#
# COMPACT_ATOMS: atom_id res chain seq x y z
N MET A 1 18.33 2.32 5.21
CA MET A 1 17.84 3.25 6.25
C MET A 1 16.34 3.06 6.43
N THR A 2 15.88 2.42 7.52
CA THR A 2 14.44 2.32 7.80
C THR A 2 13.93 3.65 8.34
N THR A 3 13.22 4.41 7.51
CA THR A 3 12.53 5.65 7.90
C THR A 3 11.69 5.39 9.16
N PRO A 4 11.64 6.34 10.13
CA PRO A 4 10.87 6.18 11.38
C PRO A 4 9.39 5.82 11.13
N LEU A 5 8.83 6.27 10.01
CA LEU A 5 7.49 5.91 9.56
C LEU A 5 7.27 4.39 9.42
N PHE A 6 8.20 3.66 8.78
CA PHE A 6 8.05 2.20 8.60
C PHE A 6 8.17 1.45 9.93
N ARG A 7 8.94 1.99 10.88
CA ARG A 7 9.01 1.43 12.24
C ARG A 7 7.73 1.63 13.04
N LEU A 8 6.93 2.65 12.74
CA LEU A 8 5.61 2.83 13.33
C LEU A 8 4.60 1.90 12.66
N VAL A 9 4.58 1.87 11.32
CA VAL A 9 3.64 1.05 10.54
C VAL A 9 3.76 -0.44 10.86
N ARG A 10 4.96 -0.97 11.13
CA ARG A 10 5.12 -2.39 11.47
C ARG A 10 4.24 -2.80 12.67
N TRP A 11 3.98 -1.89 13.60
CA TRP A 11 3.15 -2.17 14.77
C TRP A 11 1.67 -2.29 14.44
N LEU A 12 1.22 -1.75 13.30
CA LEU A 12 -0.16 -1.90 12.82
C LEU A 12 -0.52 -3.36 12.51
N VAL A 13 0.47 -4.22 12.27
CA VAL A 13 0.21 -5.65 12.04
C VAL A 13 -0.45 -6.31 13.26
N LEU A 14 -0.15 -5.84 14.48
CA LEU A 14 -0.71 -6.41 15.71
C LEU A 14 -2.22 -6.13 15.83
N PRO A 15 -2.71 -4.87 15.85
CA PRO A 15 -4.13 -4.59 15.89
C PRO A 15 -4.85 -5.14 14.65
N LEU A 16 -4.22 -5.13 13.47
CA LEU A 16 -4.78 -5.75 12.27
C LEU A 16 -5.03 -7.25 12.46
N THR A 17 -4.03 -7.99 12.96
CA THR A 17 -4.16 -9.44 13.19
C THR A 17 -5.24 -9.73 14.22
N VAL A 18 -5.29 -8.94 15.30
CA VAL A 18 -6.34 -9.04 16.32
C VAL A 18 -7.72 -8.82 15.69
N LEU A 19 -7.91 -7.77 14.89
CA LEU A 19 -9.19 -7.47 14.27
C LEU A 19 -9.63 -8.56 13.29
N LEU A 20 -8.72 -9.07 12.46
CA LEU A 20 -8.99 -10.18 11.53
C LEU A 20 -9.42 -11.44 12.28
N PHE A 21 -8.71 -11.78 13.37
CA PHE A 21 -9.06 -12.93 14.19
C PHE A 21 -10.41 -12.74 14.89
N LEU A 22 -10.69 -11.51 15.35
CA LEU A 22 -11.89 -11.16 16.10
C LEU A 22 -13.16 -11.19 15.25
N GLN A 23 -13.07 -11.17 13.91
CA GLN A 23 -14.24 -11.26 13.04
C GLN A 23 -15.03 -12.56 13.27
N TRP A 24 -14.35 -13.71 13.35
CA TRP A 24 -15.00 -15.01 13.59
C TRP A 24 -15.75 -15.09 14.92
N PRO A 25 -15.14 -14.82 16.09
CA PRO A 25 -15.84 -14.90 17.37
C PRO A 25 -16.92 -13.82 17.51
N LEU A 26 -16.73 -12.62 16.96
CA LEU A 26 -17.78 -11.59 16.95
C LEU A 26 -18.98 -11.99 16.10
N ARG A 27 -18.73 -12.67 14.99
CA ARG A 27 -19.80 -13.16 14.12
C ARG A 27 -20.51 -14.35 14.75
N ASP A 28 -19.77 -15.37 15.19
CA ASP A 28 -20.37 -16.68 15.48
C ASP A 28 -20.77 -16.83 16.97
N ALA A 29 -20.03 -16.21 17.90
CA ALA A 29 -20.33 -16.28 19.33
C ALA A 29 -21.11 -15.05 19.85
N VAL A 30 -20.68 -13.84 19.50
CA VAL A 30 -21.29 -12.59 20.00
C VAL A 30 -22.46 -12.11 19.12
N GLN A 31 -22.44 -12.45 17.82
CA GLN A 31 -23.41 -12.02 16.81
C GLN A 31 -23.54 -10.49 16.67
N ALA A 32 -22.49 -9.73 17.05
CA ALA A 32 -22.45 -8.27 16.99
C ALA A 32 -21.02 -7.76 16.79
N GLY A 33 -20.85 -6.57 16.19
CA GLY A 33 -19.53 -5.92 16.06
C GLY A 33 -18.61 -6.47 14.96
N SER A 34 -18.98 -7.59 14.31
CA SER A 34 -18.13 -8.22 13.29
C SER A 34 -17.94 -7.35 12.05
N ARG A 35 -18.92 -6.50 11.69
CA ARG A 35 -18.82 -5.63 10.50
C ARG A 35 -17.87 -4.46 10.77
N GLU A 36 -17.99 -3.86 11.95
CA GLU A 36 -17.15 -2.77 12.43
C GLU A 36 -15.69 -3.22 12.58
N ALA A 37 -15.47 -4.42 13.13
CA ALA A 37 -14.14 -5.02 13.20
C ALA A 37 -13.54 -5.23 11.80
N ASN A 38 -14.37 -5.65 10.84
CA ASN A 38 -13.94 -5.82 9.45
C ASN A 38 -13.64 -4.47 8.76
N ASP A 39 -14.48 -3.46 8.92
CA ASP A 39 -14.26 -2.11 8.37
C ASP A 39 -12.91 -1.55 8.84
N LEU A 40 -12.64 -1.64 10.15
CA LEU A 40 -11.38 -1.18 10.73
C LEU A 40 -10.19 -2.02 10.24
N ALA A 41 -10.36 -3.34 10.13
CA ALA A 41 -9.32 -4.22 9.57
C ALA A 41 -8.98 -3.83 8.12
N GLN A 42 -9.98 -3.52 7.29
CA GLN A 42 -9.77 -3.11 5.90
C GLN A 42 -9.00 -1.79 5.81
N ILE A 43 -9.33 -0.79 6.64
CA ILE A 43 -8.61 0.48 6.70
C ILE A 43 -7.15 0.27 7.11
N LEU A 44 -6.92 -0.46 8.22
CA LEU A 44 -5.58 -0.74 8.71
C LEU A 44 -4.75 -1.56 7.73
N PHE A 45 -5.37 -2.56 7.09
CA PHE A 45 -4.74 -3.37 6.07
C PHE A 45 -4.31 -2.52 4.88
N ALA A 46 -5.18 -1.65 4.37
CA ALA A 46 -4.87 -0.82 3.21
C ALA A 46 -3.67 0.11 3.50
N LEU A 47 -3.67 0.77 4.66
CA LEU A 47 -2.56 1.63 5.09
C LEU A 47 -1.26 0.82 5.31
N TYR A 48 -1.37 -0.32 5.99
CA TYR A 48 -0.24 -1.22 6.23
C TYR A 48 0.35 -1.70 4.91
N ALA A 49 -0.48 -2.16 3.97
CA ALA A 49 -0.06 -2.67 2.67
C ALA A 49 0.65 -1.60 1.84
N ALA A 50 0.10 -0.38 1.77
CA ALA A 50 0.71 0.74 1.06
C ALA A 50 2.16 0.99 1.50
N CYS A 51 2.38 0.99 2.81
CA CYS A 51 3.72 1.18 3.39
C CYS A 51 4.59 -0.09 3.32
N ALA A 52 4.04 -1.27 3.59
CA ALA A 52 4.78 -2.53 3.63
C ALA A 52 5.29 -2.93 2.25
N ILE A 53 4.48 -2.78 1.19
CA ILE A 53 4.91 -3.02 -0.19
C ILE A 53 6.06 -2.09 -0.55
N THR A 54 5.94 -0.80 -0.22
CA THR A 54 7.01 0.18 -0.44
C THR A 54 8.28 -0.18 0.33
N ALA A 55 8.15 -0.59 1.59
CA ALA A 55 9.29 -1.00 2.41
C ALA A 55 9.96 -2.27 1.86
N ALA A 56 9.17 -3.25 1.41
CA ALA A 56 9.65 -4.48 0.77
C ALA A 56 10.36 -4.20 -0.55
N SER A 57 9.87 -3.25 -1.36
CA SER A 57 10.55 -2.79 -2.59
C SER A 57 11.94 -2.27 -2.29
N ARG A 58 12.05 -1.39 -1.30
CA ARG A 58 13.33 -0.80 -0.88
C ARG A 58 14.29 -1.79 -0.23
N ALA A 59 13.76 -2.84 0.39
CA ALA A 59 14.55 -3.91 0.99
C ALA A 59 14.90 -5.03 -0.01
N HIS A 60 14.40 -4.96 -1.25
CA HIS A 60 14.53 -6.02 -2.27
C HIS A 60 14.05 -7.39 -1.78
N GLN A 61 12.95 -7.40 -1.01
CA GLN A 61 12.37 -8.61 -0.40
C GLN A 61 11.23 -9.22 -1.21
N HIS A 62 10.93 -8.67 -2.39
CA HIS A 62 9.93 -9.25 -3.27
C HIS A 62 10.36 -10.63 -3.76
N LEU A 63 9.39 -11.53 -3.91
CA LEU A 63 9.61 -12.82 -4.56
C LEU A 63 10.19 -12.60 -5.96
N ALA A 64 11.37 -13.16 -6.19
CA ALA A 64 12.08 -13.01 -7.46
C ALA A 64 11.93 -14.28 -8.30
N ALA A 65 11.63 -14.11 -9.59
CA ALA A 65 11.66 -15.22 -10.53
C ALA A 65 13.08 -15.79 -10.66
N HIS A 66 13.19 -17.10 -10.84
CA HIS A 66 14.47 -17.78 -11.03
C HIS A 66 15.19 -17.20 -12.26
N GLY A 67 16.47 -16.81 -12.14
CA GLY A 67 17.24 -16.15 -13.21
C GLY A 67 17.28 -14.61 -13.15
N SER A 68 16.66 -13.98 -12.15
CA SER A 68 16.70 -12.53 -11.89
C SER A 68 18.08 -11.98 -11.52
N GLN A 69 19.07 -12.85 -11.25
CA GLN A 69 20.45 -12.48 -10.92
C GLN A 69 21.14 -11.64 -12.01
N ARG A 70 20.59 -11.61 -13.24
CA ARG A 70 21.07 -10.75 -14.33
C ARG A 70 20.88 -9.25 -14.06
N PHE A 71 19.97 -8.88 -13.16
CA PHE A 71 19.74 -7.49 -12.77
C PHE A 71 20.20 -7.26 -11.34
N HIS A 72 21.42 -6.78 -11.18
CA HIS A 72 21.91 -6.36 -9.87
C HIS A 72 21.06 -5.19 -9.35
N PRO A 73 20.56 -5.26 -8.10
CA PRO A 73 19.91 -4.12 -7.45
C PRO A 73 20.83 -2.90 -7.51
N GLY A 74 20.29 -1.77 -7.98
CA GLY A 74 21.04 -0.53 -8.15
C GLY A 74 21.76 -0.37 -9.49
N SER A 75 21.70 -1.34 -10.40
CA SER A 75 22.20 -1.16 -11.78
C SER A 75 21.31 -0.19 -12.59
N PRO A 76 21.86 0.59 -13.53
CA PRO A 76 21.08 1.45 -14.43
C PRO A 76 20.00 0.68 -15.19
N ALA A 77 20.31 -0.54 -15.64
CA ALA A 77 19.36 -1.39 -16.36
C ALA A 77 18.15 -1.78 -15.48
N ALA A 78 18.39 -2.13 -14.21
CA ALA A 78 17.31 -2.42 -13.26
C ALA A 78 16.46 -1.18 -12.96
N ALA A 79 17.08 -0.01 -12.80
CA ALA A 79 16.36 1.24 -12.57
C ALA A 79 15.47 1.63 -13.76
N TRP A 80 15.97 1.47 -14.99
CA TRP A 80 15.18 1.69 -16.20
C TRP A 80 14.05 0.69 -16.37
N ALA A 81 14.29 -0.61 -16.09
CA ALA A 81 13.25 -1.62 -16.11
C ALA A 81 12.12 -1.28 -15.13
N LEU A 82 12.47 -0.93 -13.88
CA LEU A 82 11.50 -0.46 -12.89
C LEU A 82 10.74 0.77 -13.39
N ALA A 83 11.43 1.76 -13.96
CA ALA A 83 10.80 2.97 -14.43
C ALA A 83 9.79 2.70 -15.55
N VAL A 84 10.18 1.95 -16.58
CA VAL A 84 9.28 1.60 -17.70
C VAL A 84 8.08 0.79 -17.24
N CYS A 85 8.29 -0.14 -16.30
CA CYS A 85 7.23 -1.00 -15.80
C CYS A 85 6.30 -0.33 -14.78
N LEU A 86 6.73 0.72 -14.07
CA LEU A 86 5.96 1.28 -12.96
C LEU A 86 5.53 2.73 -13.19
N VAL A 87 6.38 3.59 -13.77
CA VAL A 87 6.10 5.03 -13.89
C VAL A 87 4.86 5.33 -14.73
N PRO A 88 4.66 4.76 -15.93
CA PRO A 88 3.49 5.05 -16.74
C PRO A 88 2.20 4.64 -16.03
N TRP A 89 2.20 3.47 -15.40
CA TRP A 89 1.03 2.89 -14.76
C TRP A 89 0.68 3.56 -13.45
N ALA A 90 1.68 3.84 -12.60
CA ALA A 90 1.47 4.57 -11.35
C ALA A 90 1.04 6.02 -11.63
N GLY A 91 1.65 6.68 -12.61
CA GLY A 91 1.25 8.02 -13.05
C GLY A 91 -0.17 8.07 -13.59
N TRP A 92 -0.51 7.12 -14.48
CA TRP A 92 -1.88 6.99 -14.99
C TRP A 92 -2.88 6.74 -13.88
N LEU A 93 -2.61 5.78 -12.98
CA LEU A 93 -3.49 5.46 -11.86
C LEU A 93 -3.72 6.67 -10.95
N LEU A 94 -2.67 7.43 -10.61
CA LEU A 94 -2.79 8.64 -9.82
C LEU A 94 -3.69 9.66 -10.51
N TRP A 95 -3.52 9.88 -11.81
CA TRP A 95 -4.32 10.83 -12.56
C TRP A 95 -5.77 10.38 -12.72
N SER A 96 -6.01 9.15 -13.18
CA SER A 96 -7.35 8.64 -13.46
C SER A 96 -8.17 8.40 -12.20
N ALA A 97 -7.54 8.01 -11.08
CA ALA A 97 -8.23 7.76 -9.82
C ALA A 97 -8.46 9.04 -8.98
N SER A 98 -7.73 10.13 -9.25
CA SER A 98 -7.82 11.37 -8.44
C SER A 98 -9.25 11.90 -8.28
N PRO A 99 -10.08 12.04 -9.35
CA PRO A 99 -11.44 12.51 -9.18
C PRO A 99 -12.28 11.60 -8.29
N ALA A 100 -12.15 10.28 -8.47
CA ALA A 100 -12.89 9.29 -7.68
C ALA A 100 -12.47 9.29 -6.20
N VAL A 101 -11.18 9.40 -5.92
CA VAL A 101 -10.66 9.52 -4.54
C VAL A 101 -11.14 10.83 -3.91
N TRP A 102 -11.07 11.94 -4.63
CA TRP A 102 -11.50 13.23 -4.10
C TRP A 102 -13.00 13.26 -3.77
N GLN A 103 -13.83 12.77 -4.70
CA GLN A 103 -15.28 12.65 -4.47
C GLN A 103 -15.58 11.73 -3.28
N SER A 104 -14.85 10.62 -3.14
CA SER A 104 -14.96 9.72 -2.00
C SER A 104 -14.67 10.41 -0.66
N VAL A 105 -13.64 11.25 -0.61
CA VAL A 105 -13.27 12.02 0.58
C VAL A 105 -14.33 13.06 0.91
N LEU A 106 -14.79 13.82 -0.08
CA LEU A 106 -15.84 14.83 0.13
C LEU A 106 -17.15 14.19 0.61
N ALA A 107 -17.49 13.01 0.09
CA ALA A 107 -18.67 12.27 0.49
C ALA A 107 -18.51 11.51 1.82
N LEU A 108 -17.31 11.52 2.44
CA LEU A 108 -16.96 10.66 3.56
C LEU A 108 -17.43 9.22 3.33
N GLU A 109 -17.05 8.67 2.16
CA GLU A 109 -17.63 7.44 1.62
C GLU A 109 -17.68 6.34 2.68
N ARG A 110 -18.88 5.73 2.74
CA ARG A 110 -19.25 4.79 3.78
C ARG A 110 -19.10 3.37 3.26
N PHE A 111 -18.84 2.44 4.17
CA PHE A 111 -18.86 1.01 3.86
C PHE A 111 -20.29 0.59 3.46
N PRO A 112 -20.46 -0.21 2.40
CA PRO A 112 -21.79 -0.61 1.92
C PRO A 112 -22.55 -1.48 2.92
N ASP A 113 -21.85 -2.32 3.69
CA ASP A 113 -22.47 -3.31 4.59
C ASP A 113 -22.81 -2.78 5.99
N SER A 114 -22.05 -1.79 6.47
CA SER A 114 -22.18 -1.21 7.82
C SER A 114 -22.67 0.24 7.81
N ASN A 115 -22.59 0.92 6.66
CA ASN A 115 -22.88 2.34 6.50
C ASN A 115 -22.00 3.26 7.39
N ASN A 116 -20.87 2.74 7.90
CA ASN A 116 -19.90 3.53 8.66
C ASN A 116 -19.03 4.37 7.71
N PRO A 117 -18.73 5.65 8.04
CA PRO A 117 -17.77 6.43 7.26
C PRO A 117 -16.37 5.84 7.42
N GLY A 118 -15.63 5.71 6.31
CA GLY A 118 -14.23 5.26 6.36
C GLY A 118 -13.73 4.55 5.11
N TYR A 119 -14.61 4.16 4.20
CA TYR A 119 -14.22 3.51 2.95
C TYR A 119 -13.32 4.42 2.09
N PHE A 120 -13.50 5.73 2.18
CA PHE A 120 -12.61 6.71 1.54
C PHE A 120 -11.14 6.59 1.99
N LEU A 121 -10.87 6.14 3.21
CA LEU A 121 -9.50 5.92 3.71
C LEU A 121 -8.81 4.78 2.96
N ILE A 122 -9.55 3.77 2.53
CA ILE A 122 -9.02 2.67 1.70
C ILE A 122 -8.62 3.21 0.33
N LYS A 123 -9.46 4.07 -0.27
CA LYS A 123 -9.13 4.71 -1.56
C LYS A 123 -7.93 5.64 -1.43
N ILE A 124 -7.84 6.43 -0.35
CA ILE A 124 -6.64 7.24 -0.05
C ILE A 124 -5.42 6.33 0.09
N ALA A 125 -5.50 5.22 0.82
CA ALA A 125 -4.38 4.33 1.03
C ALA A 125 -3.89 3.69 -0.29
N ALA A 126 -4.81 3.28 -1.16
CA ALA A 126 -4.48 2.79 -2.49
C ALA A 126 -3.83 3.88 -3.37
N TRP A 127 -4.34 5.10 -3.31
CA TRP A 127 -3.77 6.25 -4.02
C TRP A 127 -2.38 6.62 -3.49
N LEU A 128 -2.19 6.57 -2.17
CA LEU A 128 -0.90 6.75 -1.51
C LEU A 128 0.09 5.66 -1.92
N MET A 129 -0.34 4.40 -2.00
CA MET A 129 0.50 3.30 -2.48
C MET A 129 1.03 3.58 -3.90
N ALA A 130 0.16 4.04 -4.80
CA ALA A 130 0.57 4.41 -6.16
C ALA A 130 1.60 5.55 -6.16
N ALA A 131 1.40 6.56 -5.32
CA ALA A 131 2.35 7.67 -5.14
C ALA A 131 3.71 7.18 -4.62
N LEU A 132 3.71 6.29 -3.61
CA LEU A 132 4.92 5.73 -3.05
C LEU A 132 5.70 4.89 -4.08
N VAL A 133 4.99 4.06 -4.87
CA VAL A 133 5.61 3.26 -5.95
C VAL A 133 6.23 4.18 -7.02
N LEU A 134 5.52 5.25 -7.42
CA LEU A 134 6.04 6.21 -8.39
C LEU A 134 7.30 6.91 -7.85
N ILE A 135 7.28 7.36 -6.60
CA ILE A 135 8.43 7.99 -5.95
C ILE A 135 9.61 7.01 -5.90
N ASP A 136 9.38 5.75 -5.57
CA ASP A 136 10.43 4.74 -5.47
C ASP A 136 11.08 4.45 -6.83
N ALA A 137 10.28 4.32 -7.89
CA ALA A 137 10.76 4.13 -9.26
C ALA A 137 11.57 5.33 -9.76
N LEU A 138 11.12 6.56 -9.48
CA LEU A 138 11.85 7.78 -9.85
C LEU A 138 13.15 7.95 -9.03
N ALA A 139 13.12 7.61 -7.74
CA ALA A 139 14.29 7.65 -6.88
C ALA A 139 15.37 6.65 -7.36
N ALA A 140 14.97 5.46 -7.82
CA ALA A 140 15.91 4.50 -8.40
C ALA A 140 16.68 5.12 -9.57
N LEU A 141 16.00 5.78 -10.51
CA LEU A 141 16.64 6.47 -11.65
C LEU A 141 17.59 7.58 -11.20
N ALA A 142 17.16 8.42 -10.25
CA ALA A 142 17.97 9.53 -9.74
C ALA A 142 19.25 9.05 -9.05
N THR A 143 19.17 7.91 -8.34
CA THR A 143 20.32 7.33 -7.63
C THR A 143 21.34 6.77 -8.61
N THR A 144 20.90 6.06 -9.65
CA THR A 144 21.80 5.58 -10.72
C THR A 144 22.50 6.70 -11.48
N ARG A 145 21.84 7.84 -11.74
CA ARG A 145 22.47 9.00 -12.42
C ARG A 145 23.59 9.65 -11.60
N ARG A 146 23.58 9.52 -10.27
CA ARG A 146 24.63 10.09 -9.40
C ARG A 146 25.85 9.20 -9.28
N ALA A 147 25.72 7.91 -9.61
CA ALA A 147 26.79 6.91 -9.50
C ALA A 147 27.57 6.69 -10.81
N SER A 148 27.09 7.28 -11.92
CA SER A 148 27.70 7.29 -13.25
C SER A 148 28.42 8.61 -13.51
#